data_AF-A0A1M5MNQ0-F1
#
_entry.id   AF-A0A1M5MNQ0-F1
#
_cell.length_a   1.000
_cell.length_b   1.000
_cell.length_c   1.000
_cell.angle_alpha   90.00
_cell.angle_beta   90.00
_cell.angle_gamma   90.00
#
_symmetry.space_group_name_H-M   'P 1'
#
loop_
_entity.id
_entity.type
_entity.pdbx_description
1 polymer ?
#
loop_
_entity_poly.entity_id
_entity_poly.type
_entity_poly.pdbx_seq_one_letter_code
_entity_poly.pdbx_strand_id
1 'polypeptide(L)'
;MNMRTLPRNDYWAIKAATKALVDRCGGPTFVSDEVTRVQKSTVSKYYSTGEEHEGTFIPADAIADLEAHCGEPVITRALAELTGHLLVPIPTGVGTAHWLGHLAGVLNGGAKVEVAFSEALADGSIDLAEAVEVRRLTLAAMERLAALGTALDKVIEGGAA
;
A
#
# COMPACT_ATOMS: atom_id res chain seq x y z
N MET A 1 21.64 6.38 24.72
CA MET A 1 21.74 6.27 23.25
C MET A 1 20.45 5.65 22.76
N ASN A 2 19.59 6.40 22.08
CA ASN A 2 18.44 5.83 21.37
C ASN A 2 18.99 5.09 20.15
N MET A 3 19.30 3.81 20.33
CA MET A 3 19.81 2.96 19.25
C MET A 3 18.63 2.58 18.36
N ARG A 4 18.36 3.42 17.37
CA ARG A 4 17.38 3.15 16.33
C ARG A 4 17.99 2.19 15.31
N THR A 5 17.22 1.18 14.90
CA THR A 5 17.72 0.12 14.00
C THR A 5 17.82 0.56 12.54
N LEU A 6 16.84 1.31 12.04
CA LEU A 6 16.83 1.78 10.65
C LEU A 6 17.78 2.98 10.43
N PRO A 7 18.33 3.14 9.22
CA PRO A 7 18.97 4.37 8.76
C PRO A 7 18.09 5.62 8.95
N ARG A 8 18.72 6.78 9.12
CA ARG A 8 18.01 8.07 9.30
C ARG A 8 17.06 8.38 8.15
N ASN A 9 17.46 8.09 6.92
CA ASN A 9 16.66 8.35 5.71
C ASN A 9 15.32 7.61 5.72
N ASP A 10 15.27 6.41 6.30
CA ASP A 10 14.03 5.61 6.38
C ASP A 10 13.01 6.28 7.29
N TYR A 11 13.47 6.86 8.41
CA TYR A 11 12.61 7.65 9.29
C TYR A 11 12.13 8.93 8.63
N TRP A 12 12.94 9.56 7.78
CA TRP A 12 12.50 10.70 6.98
C TRP A 12 11.47 10.30 5.91
N ALA A 13 11.62 9.12 5.30
CA ALA A 13 10.63 8.58 4.38
C ALA A 13 9.27 8.36 5.08
N ILE A 14 9.26 7.86 6.32
CA ILE A 14 8.03 7.74 7.13
C ILE A 14 7.41 9.13 7.39
N LYS A 15 8.21 10.15 7.72
CA LYS A 15 7.71 11.53 7.91
C LYS A 15 7.14 12.12 6.61
N ALA A 16 7.80 11.88 5.48
CA ALA A 16 7.31 12.29 4.17
C ALA A 16 5.98 11.60 3.81
N ALA A 17 5.87 10.28 4.05
CA ALA A 17 4.62 9.54 3.87
C ALA A 17 3.51 10.06 4.79
N THR A 18 3.86 10.44 6.03
CA THR A 18 2.92 11.07 6.97
C THR A 18 2.39 12.39 6.44
N LYS A 19 3.27 13.26 5.92
CA LYS A 19 2.84 14.51 5.28
C LYS A 19 1.92 14.26 4.09
N ALA A 20 2.28 13.32 3.20
CA ALA A 20 1.50 12.99 2.02
C ALA A 20 0.10 12.47 2.39
N LEU A 21 0.00 11.64 3.43
CA LEU A 21 -1.27 11.14 3.94
C LEU A 21 -2.14 12.28 4.52
N VAL A 22 -1.55 13.15 5.34
CA VAL A 22 -2.26 14.31 5.92
C VAL A 22 -2.75 15.25 4.82
N ASP A 23 -1.92 15.56 3.82
CA ASP A 23 -2.30 16.42 2.70
C ASP A 23 -3.44 15.80 1.88
N ARG A 24 -3.39 14.48 1.63
CA ARG A 24 -4.46 13.73 0.93
C ARG A 24 -5.79 13.75 1.68
N CYS A 25 -5.75 13.81 3.01
CA CYS A 25 -6.92 13.89 3.87
C CYS A 25 -7.40 15.34 4.10
N GLY A 26 -6.93 16.33 3.33
CA GLY A 26 -7.39 17.73 3.47
C GLY A 26 -6.58 18.58 4.46
N GLY A 27 -5.41 18.11 4.89
CA GLY A 27 -4.47 18.86 5.72
C GLY A 27 -4.72 18.77 7.23
N PRO A 28 -3.82 19.34 8.04
CA PRO A 28 -3.76 19.08 9.48
C PRO A 28 -4.96 19.57 10.28
N THR A 29 -5.71 20.57 9.79
CA THR A 29 -6.95 21.04 10.44
C THR A 29 -8.09 20.04 10.23
N PHE A 30 -8.31 19.59 9.00
CA PHE A 30 -9.38 18.66 8.69
C PHE A 30 -9.14 17.31 9.38
N VAL A 31 -7.89 16.84 9.33
CA VAL A 31 -7.47 15.60 9.99
C VAL A 31 -7.72 15.63 11.51
N SER A 32 -7.50 16.77 12.17
CA SER A 32 -7.70 16.88 13.61
C SER A 32 -9.17 16.98 14.03
N ASP A 33 -9.99 17.60 13.17
CA ASP A 33 -11.35 17.95 13.54
C ASP A 33 -12.34 16.85 13.14
N GLU A 34 -12.09 16.17 12.02
CA GLU A 34 -13.07 15.28 11.37
C GLU A 34 -12.65 13.81 11.31
N VAL A 35 -11.35 13.50 11.34
CA VAL A 35 -10.86 12.14 11.01
C VAL A 35 -10.21 11.45 12.20
N THR A 36 -9.40 12.16 12.99
CA THR A 36 -8.61 11.56 14.06
C THR A 36 -8.87 12.24 15.39
N ARG A 37 -8.54 11.58 16.50
CA ARG A 37 -8.56 12.17 17.85
C ARG A 37 -7.41 13.16 18.14
N VAL A 38 -6.53 13.43 17.18
CA VAL A 38 -5.27 14.13 17.43
C VAL A 38 -5.43 15.63 17.17
N GLN A 39 -5.01 16.48 18.12
CA GLN A 39 -5.05 17.92 17.95
C GLN A 39 -4.15 18.41 16.81
N LYS A 40 -4.61 19.44 16.07
CA LYS A 40 -3.90 20.06 14.94
C LYS A 40 -2.41 20.34 15.17
N SER A 41 -2.05 20.92 16.32
CA SER A 41 -0.66 21.28 16.65
C SER A 41 0.24 20.05 16.78
N THR A 42 -0.32 18.88 17.06
CA THR A 42 0.39 17.62 17.19
C THR A 42 0.54 16.94 15.83
N VAL A 43 -0.48 17.03 14.96
CA VAL A 43 -0.42 16.49 13.58
C VAL A 43 0.78 17.04 12.82
N SER A 44 1.00 18.36 12.87
CA SER A 44 2.14 19.00 12.20
C SER A 44 3.51 18.52 12.68
N LYS A 45 3.61 18.07 13.94
CA LYS A 45 4.88 17.58 14.51
C LYS A 45 5.26 16.21 13.96
N TYR A 46 4.29 15.38 13.60
CA TYR A 46 4.54 14.03 13.11
C TYR A 46 5.38 14.01 11.83
N TYR A 47 5.21 14.99 10.95
CA TYR A 47 6.00 15.11 9.72
C TYR A 47 7.06 16.23 9.77
N SER A 48 7.27 16.87 10.93
CA SER A 48 8.35 17.87 11.09
C SER A 48 9.73 17.21 11.06
N THR A 49 10.69 17.85 10.39
CA THR A 49 12.09 17.44 10.27
C THR A 49 13.03 18.13 11.27
N GLY A 50 12.51 19.03 12.12
CA GLY A 50 13.29 19.67 13.18
C GLY A 50 13.78 18.68 14.23
N GLU A 51 14.96 18.94 14.81
CA GLU A 51 15.58 18.06 15.82
C GLU A 51 14.66 17.83 17.03
N GLU A 52 13.86 18.83 17.39
CA GLU A 52 12.92 18.77 18.50
C GLU A 52 11.77 17.77 18.28
N HIS A 53 11.51 17.37 17.03
CA HIS A 53 10.41 16.49 16.64
C HIS A 53 10.87 15.29 15.80
N GLU A 54 12.18 15.05 15.69
CA GLU A 54 12.75 13.95 14.93
C GLU A 54 12.26 12.58 15.42
N GLY A 55 12.05 12.45 16.75
CA GLY A 55 11.53 11.25 17.40
C GLY A 55 10.00 11.13 17.41
N THR A 56 9.27 12.13 16.92
CA THR A 56 7.80 12.18 17.01
C THR A 56 7.18 11.65 15.72
N PHE A 57 6.41 10.57 15.81
CA PHE A 57 5.73 9.92 14.68
C PHE A 57 4.23 9.80 14.96
N ILE A 58 3.45 9.72 13.88
CA ILE A 58 2.00 9.51 13.96
C ILE A 58 1.69 8.15 14.60
N PRO A 59 0.74 8.05 15.54
CA PRO A 59 0.38 6.78 16.15
C PRO A 59 -0.45 5.90 15.20
N ALA A 60 -0.38 4.59 15.39
CA ALA A 60 -0.95 3.61 14.47
C ALA A 60 -2.49 3.71 14.30
N ASP A 61 -3.21 4.11 15.34
CA ASP A 61 -4.65 4.36 15.29
C ASP A 61 -4.98 5.52 14.33
N ALA A 62 -4.25 6.64 14.43
CA ALA A 62 -4.43 7.76 13.52
C ALA A 62 -4.02 7.42 12.08
N ILE A 63 -3.05 6.54 11.86
CA ILE A 63 -2.74 6.02 10.52
C ILE A 63 -3.96 5.28 9.97
N ALA A 64 -4.53 4.35 10.74
CA ALA A 64 -5.67 3.55 10.32
C ALA A 64 -6.88 4.42 9.97
N ASP A 65 -7.21 5.42 10.81
CA ASP A 65 -8.33 6.34 10.57
C ASP A 65 -8.13 7.14 9.26
N LEU A 66 -6.92 7.66 9.04
CA LEU A 66 -6.60 8.45 7.85
C LEU A 66 -6.60 7.61 6.57
N GLU A 67 -5.98 6.43 6.60
CA GLU A 67 -5.91 5.54 5.44
C GLU A 67 -7.31 4.98 5.10
N ALA A 68 -8.14 4.69 6.10
CA ALA A 68 -9.55 4.35 5.88
C ALA A 68 -10.34 5.52 5.29
N HIS A 69 -10.10 6.75 5.76
CA HIS A 69 -10.76 7.94 5.25
C HIS A 69 -10.41 8.25 3.79
N CYS A 70 -9.13 8.18 3.41
CA CYS A 70 -8.69 8.47 2.04
C CYS A 70 -8.73 7.26 1.09
N GLY A 71 -8.96 6.06 1.61
CA GLY A 71 -9.03 4.82 0.84
C GLY A 71 -7.68 4.32 0.31
N GLU A 72 -6.56 4.85 0.81
CA GLU A 72 -5.21 4.59 0.29
C GLU A 72 -4.23 4.27 1.44
N PRO A 73 -3.54 3.12 1.42
CA PRO A 73 -2.62 2.71 2.49
C PRO A 73 -1.24 3.38 2.36
N VAL A 74 -1.17 4.71 2.43
CA VAL A 74 0.03 5.50 2.14
C VAL A 74 1.22 5.16 3.05
N ILE A 75 1.04 5.20 4.37
CA ILE A 75 2.09 4.90 5.34
C ILE A 75 2.28 3.40 5.46
N THR A 76 1.19 2.62 5.46
CA THR A 76 1.26 1.15 5.53
C THR A 76 2.10 0.58 4.37
N ARG A 77 1.94 1.13 3.16
CA ARG A 77 2.79 0.78 2.01
C ARG A 77 4.25 1.17 2.23
N ALA A 78 4.52 2.37 2.72
CA ALA A 78 5.89 2.80 3.04
C ALA A 78 6.55 1.88 4.07
N LEU A 79 5.83 1.46 5.12
CA LEU A 79 6.32 0.52 6.13
C LEU A 79 6.58 -0.87 5.56
N ALA A 80 5.72 -1.35 4.65
CA ALA A 80 5.94 -2.61 3.95
C ALA A 80 7.23 -2.55 3.11
N GLU A 81 7.44 -1.46 2.36
CA GLU A 81 8.63 -1.25 1.51
C GLU A 81 9.94 -1.24 2.32
N LEU A 82 9.93 -0.65 3.52
CA LEU A 82 11.10 -0.66 4.42
C LEU A 82 11.55 -2.06 4.83
N THR A 83 10.66 -3.04 4.76
CA THR A 83 10.96 -4.44 5.10
C THR A 83 11.08 -5.33 3.86
N GLY A 84 11.10 -4.74 2.66
CA GLY A 84 11.19 -5.48 1.39
C GLY A 84 9.90 -6.16 0.97
N HIS A 85 8.74 -5.72 1.49
CA HIS A 85 7.44 -6.26 1.13
C HIS A 85 6.68 -5.34 0.18
N LEU A 86 5.85 -5.96 -0.67
CA LEU A 86 4.86 -5.27 -1.50
C LEU A 86 3.48 -5.44 -0.88
N LEU A 87 2.73 -4.34 -0.82
CA LEU A 87 1.34 -4.37 -0.38
C LEU A 87 0.40 -4.52 -1.57
N VAL A 88 -0.35 -5.62 -1.58
CA VAL A 88 -1.39 -5.92 -2.58
C VAL A 88 -2.76 -5.78 -1.91
N PRO A 89 -3.72 -5.05 -2.53
CA PRO A 89 -5.09 -4.95 -2.01
C PRO A 89 -5.74 -6.33 -1.87
N ILE A 90 -6.47 -6.53 -0.77
CA ILE A 90 -7.33 -7.70 -0.59
C ILE A 90 -8.66 -7.40 -1.29
N PRO A 91 -9.06 -8.17 -2.31
CA PRO A 91 -10.30 -7.89 -3.02
C PRO A 91 -11.53 -8.19 -2.15
N THR A 92 -12.49 -7.27 -2.12
CA THR A 92 -13.74 -7.45 -1.38
C THR A 92 -14.76 -8.22 -2.21
N GLY A 93 -15.76 -8.84 -1.56
CA GLY A 93 -16.85 -9.53 -2.26
C GLY A 93 -16.47 -10.83 -2.98
N VAL A 94 -15.24 -11.33 -2.81
CA VAL A 94 -14.79 -12.59 -3.40
C VAL A 94 -15.55 -13.77 -2.76
N GLY A 95 -16.34 -14.49 -3.56
CA GLY A 95 -17.06 -15.69 -3.13
C GLY A 95 -16.46 -16.98 -3.67
N THR A 96 -16.90 -18.12 -3.12
CA THR A 96 -16.50 -19.48 -3.54
C THR A 96 -17.38 -20.05 -4.66
N ALA A 97 -18.39 -19.31 -5.13
CA ALA A 97 -19.35 -19.79 -6.13
C ALA A 97 -18.80 -19.82 -7.58
N HIS A 98 -17.67 -19.15 -7.85
CA HIS A 98 -17.21 -18.90 -9.23
C HIS A 98 -15.71 -19.19 -9.44
N TRP A 99 -15.28 -20.43 -9.13
CA TRP A 99 -13.89 -20.86 -9.24
C TRP A 99 -13.27 -20.69 -10.63
N LEU A 100 -14.02 -21.02 -11.68
CA LEU A 100 -13.52 -20.88 -13.05
C LEU A 100 -13.26 -19.42 -13.42
N GLY A 101 -14.02 -18.45 -12.89
CA GLY A 101 -13.74 -17.05 -13.13
C GLY A 101 -12.53 -16.53 -12.39
N HIS A 102 -12.28 -16.99 -11.16
CA HIS A 102 -11.05 -16.67 -10.44
C HIS A 102 -9.81 -17.18 -11.20
N LEU A 103 -9.87 -18.44 -11.66
CA LEU A 103 -8.81 -19.03 -12.49
C LEU A 103 -8.64 -18.27 -13.81
N ALA A 104 -9.72 -18.00 -14.54
CA ALA A 104 -9.68 -17.23 -15.78
C ALA A 104 -9.11 -15.83 -15.57
N GLY A 105 -9.43 -15.19 -14.43
CA GLY A 105 -8.85 -13.91 -14.03
C GLY A 105 -7.34 -13.98 -13.89
N VAL A 106 -6.83 -14.95 -13.12
CA VAL A 106 -5.37 -15.17 -12.95
C VAL A 106 -4.70 -15.40 -14.30
N LEU A 107 -5.23 -16.29 -15.14
CA LEU A 107 -4.67 -16.60 -16.45
C LEU A 107 -4.64 -15.36 -17.37
N ASN A 108 -5.73 -14.60 -17.45
CA ASN A 108 -5.80 -13.38 -18.24
C ASN A 108 -4.87 -12.29 -17.70
N GLY A 109 -4.72 -12.19 -16.38
CA GLY A 109 -3.78 -11.28 -15.74
C GLY A 109 -2.34 -11.58 -16.13
N GLY A 110 -1.94 -12.85 -16.00
CA GLY A 110 -0.61 -13.32 -16.40
C GLY A 110 -0.31 -13.10 -17.88
N ALA A 111 -1.25 -13.45 -18.76
CA ALA A 111 -1.09 -13.25 -20.21
C ALA A 111 -0.88 -11.78 -20.58
N LYS A 112 -1.57 -10.84 -19.92
CA LYS A 112 -1.37 -9.40 -20.15
C LYS A 112 0.02 -8.93 -19.74
N VAL A 113 0.54 -9.45 -18.62
CA VAL A 113 1.91 -9.16 -18.17
C VAL A 113 2.92 -9.70 -19.18
N GLU A 114 2.73 -10.93 -19.66
CA GLU A 114 3.61 -11.57 -20.65
C GLU A 114 3.65 -10.79 -21.98
N VAL A 115 2.50 -10.37 -22.49
CA VAL A 115 2.40 -9.57 -23.72
C VAL A 115 3.13 -8.24 -23.54
N ALA A 116 2.82 -7.49 -22.47
CA ALA A 116 3.45 -6.18 -22.24
C ALA A 116 4.96 -6.28 -22.02
N PHE A 117 5.42 -7.33 -21.33
CA PHE A 117 6.85 -7.57 -21.14
C PHE A 117 7.56 -7.94 -22.45
N SER A 118 6.91 -8.74 -23.30
CA SER A 118 7.46 -9.12 -24.61
C SER A 118 7.55 -7.93 -25.56
N GLU A 119 6.55 -7.06 -25.55
CA GLU A 119 6.55 -5.80 -26.31
C GLU A 119 7.63 -4.85 -25.81
N ALA A 120 7.73 -4.66 -24.48
CA ALA A 120 8.75 -3.82 -23.86
C ALA A 120 10.19 -4.31 -24.09
N LEU A 121 10.40 -5.60 -24.34
CA LEU A 121 11.75 -6.14 -24.59
C LEU A 121 12.06 -6.26 -26.09
N ALA A 122 11.15 -5.86 -26.97
CA ALA A 122 11.28 -6.07 -28.41
C ALA A 122 12.52 -5.37 -29.02
N ASP A 123 12.95 -4.24 -28.44
CA ASP A 123 14.14 -3.51 -28.87
C ASP A 123 15.42 -3.87 -28.08
N GLY A 124 15.32 -4.81 -27.13
CA GLY A 124 16.41 -5.27 -26.29
C GLY A 124 16.62 -4.48 -24.99
N SER A 125 15.81 -3.47 -24.70
CA SER A 125 15.86 -2.70 -23.45
C SER A 125 14.48 -2.29 -22.98
N ILE A 126 14.29 -2.09 -21.66
CA ILE A 126 13.02 -1.59 -21.12
C ILE A 126 13.22 -0.14 -20.69
N ASP A 127 12.42 0.77 -21.24
CA ASP A 127 12.43 2.18 -20.87
C ASP A 127 11.56 2.48 -19.63
N LEU A 128 11.54 3.75 -19.19
CA LEU A 128 10.78 4.16 -18.01
C LEU A 128 9.27 3.98 -18.20
N ALA A 129 8.72 4.33 -19.36
CA ALA A 129 7.29 4.26 -19.61
C ALA A 129 6.83 2.80 -19.69
N GLU A 130 7.62 1.94 -20.33
CA GLU A 130 7.40 0.50 -20.42
C GLU A 130 7.49 -0.16 -19.04
N ALA A 131 8.51 0.18 -18.25
CA ALA A 131 8.65 -0.33 -16.89
C ALA A 131 7.44 0.04 -16.01
N VAL A 132 6.93 1.27 -16.14
CA VAL A 132 5.72 1.72 -15.43
C VAL A 132 4.50 0.91 -15.84
N GLU A 133 4.29 0.68 -17.14
CA GLU A 133 3.14 -0.08 -17.64
C GLU A 133 3.20 -1.56 -17.26
N VAL A 134 4.36 -2.20 -17.46
CA VAL A 134 4.59 -3.59 -17.04
C VAL A 134 4.36 -3.74 -15.54
N ARG A 135 4.85 -2.79 -14.72
CA ARG A 135 4.63 -2.81 -13.27
C ARG A 135 3.15 -2.65 -12.92
N ARG A 136 2.42 -1.78 -13.61
CA ARG A 136 0.98 -1.58 -13.40
C ARG A 136 0.21 -2.87 -13.69
N LEU A 137 0.50 -3.55 -14.80
CA LEU A 137 -0.11 -4.83 -15.15
C LEU A 137 0.27 -5.94 -14.18
N THR A 138 1.51 -5.96 -13.71
CA THR A 138 2.00 -6.93 -12.71
C THR A 138 1.22 -6.80 -11.40
N LEU A 139 1.06 -5.59 -10.87
CA LEU A 139 0.27 -5.36 -9.65
C LEU A 139 -1.19 -5.80 -9.83
N ALA A 140 -1.79 -5.48 -10.99
CA ALA A 140 -3.15 -5.93 -11.29
C ALA A 140 -3.27 -7.47 -11.40
N ALA A 141 -2.21 -8.17 -11.82
CA ALA A 141 -2.17 -9.63 -11.81
C ALA A 141 -2.04 -10.18 -10.39
N MET A 142 -1.22 -9.55 -9.54
CA MET A 142 -1.10 -9.91 -8.12
C MET A 142 -2.43 -9.75 -7.37
N GLU A 143 -3.22 -8.72 -7.66
CA GLU A 143 -4.57 -8.57 -7.08
C GLU A 143 -5.52 -9.72 -7.46
N ARG A 144 -5.40 -10.26 -8.67
CA ARG A 144 -6.19 -11.42 -9.11
C ARG A 144 -5.75 -12.71 -8.42
N LEU A 145 -4.44 -12.86 -8.21
CA LEU A 145 -3.92 -13.94 -7.37
C LEU A 145 -4.40 -13.81 -5.92
N ALA A 146 -4.42 -12.59 -5.37
CA ALA A 146 -4.98 -12.32 -4.05
C ALA A 146 -6.47 -12.66 -3.98
N ALA A 147 -7.27 -12.36 -5.02
CA ALA A 147 -8.66 -12.78 -5.09
C ALA A 147 -8.82 -14.31 -5.00
N LEU A 148 -8.01 -15.06 -5.76
CA LEU A 148 -8.03 -16.51 -5.69
C LEU A 148 -7.62 -17.01 -4.29
N GLY A 149 -6.58 -16.43 -3.70
CA GLY A 149 -6.15 -16.70 -2.32
C GLY A 149 -7.27 -16.50 -1.31
N THR A 150 -7.91 -15.33 -1.32
CA THR A 150 -9.07 -15.01 -0.45
C THR A 150 -10.21 -16.01 -0.62
N ALA A 151 -10.47 -16.49 -1.84
CA ALA A 151 -11.50 -17.51 -2.06
C ALA A 151 -11.12 -18.85 -1.43
N LEU A 152 -9.85 -19.26 -1.55
CA LEU A 152 -9.30 -20.48 -0.95
C LEU A 152 -9.31 -20.40 0.58
N ASP A 153 -8.93 -19.26 1.16
CA ASP A 153 -8.92 -19.03 2.61
C ASP A 153 -10.31 -19.26 3.21
N LYS A 154 -11.37 -18.82 2.54
CA LYS A 154 -12.76 -19.09 2.97
C LYS A 154 -13.12 -20.56 3.00
N VAL A 155 -12.56 -21.37 2.09
CA VAL A 155 -12.76 -22.82 2.11
C VAL A 155 -11.98 -23.44 3.27
N ILE A 156 -10.76 -22.97 3.52
CA ILE A 156 -9.92 -23.43 4.64
C ILE A 156 -10.62 -23.13 5.97
N GLU A 157 -11.12 -21.91 6.16
CA GLU A 157 -11.85 -21.48 7.35
C GLU A 157 -13.19 -22.22 7.51
N GLY A 158 -13.93 -22.41 6.41
CA GLY A 158 -15.22 -23.09 6.41
C GLY A 158 -15.15 -24.62 6.50
N GLY A 159 -14.03 -25.23 6.13
CA GLY A 159 -13.76 -26.67 6.25
C GLY A 159 -13.27 -27.11 7.63
N ALA A 160 -13.09 -26.16 8.56
CA ALA A 160 -12.72 -26.40 9.96
C ALA A 160 -13.93 -26.60 10.91
N ALA A 161 -15.12 -26.88 10.36
CA ALA A 161 -16.35 -27.16 11.12
C ALA A 161 -16.75 -28.64 11.06
#